data_AF-A0ABD1EPW7-F1
#
_entry.id   AF-A0ABD1EPW7-F1
#
_cell.length_a   1.000
_cell.length_b   1.000
_cell.length_c   1.000
_cell.angle_alpha   90.00
_cell.angle_beta   90.00
_cell.angle_gamma   90.00
#
_symmetry.space_group_name_H-M   'P 1'
#
loop_
_entity.id
_entity.type
_entity.pdbx_description
1 polymer ?
#
loop_
_entity_poly.entity_id
_entity_poly.type
_entity_poly.pdbx_seq_one_letter_code
_entity_poly.pdbx_strand_id
1 'polypeptide(L)'
;MPEKKVEIAGAICAPPSTTGGSNQPRQPTNLQGLLKYCVEATKNEDAPLGSTVGLPLMDEERRKWLEGAIKSMTVNVIELLQKQVSILQNVDKISSDNDVSQYLEATEVILDHIDNIDIACDFHKIGGFTILYPCLNSSNSQIRATGCELLAVLCQHNPYCQKVVLDNEFIPILLNMIKEDQDVSVVIKAVYALSCIVRHNPDGFSQFINYNGPAILLTTFQRNEDKLITKVTFFLDSLCTTHPDFKSRLVFLDYVPNLIQAISKERQHSNEHVLSLLASLVEENATALGDCRNPKYNLQQILQHYIEEHKDNEECIEELQHCKRMLYLVFGVN
;
A
#
# COMPACT_ATOMS: atom_id res chain seq x y z
N MET A 1 30.11 -26.09 -50.42
CA MET A 1 30.29 -25.51 -49.08
C MET A 1 28.93 -25.19 -48.50
N PRO A 2 28.46 -25.93 -47.49
CA PRO A 2 27.31 -25.55 -46.69
C PRO A 2 27.72 -25.19 -45.26
N GLU A 3 26.95 -24.24 -44.69
CA GLU A 3 27.18 -23.54 -43.44
C GLU A 3 27.11 -24.45 -42.20
N LYS A 4 28.09 -24.27 -41.31
CA LYS A 4 28.18 -24.91 -40.00
C LYS A 4 27.23 -24.18 -39.04
N LYS A 5 26.13 -24.81 -38.63
CA LYS A 5 25.35 -24.38 -37.47
C LYS A 5 26.09 -24.81 -36.20
N VAL A 6 26.37 -23.84 -35.34
CA VAL A 6 26.97 -24.00 -34.02
C VAL A 6 25.93 -24.60 -33.06
N GLU A 7 26.22 -25.77 -32.50
CA GLU A 7 25.43 -26.37 -31.43
C GLU A 7 25.64 -25.59 -30.13
N ILE A 8 24.56 -25.04 -29.58
CA ILE A 8 24.54 -24.45 -28.25
C ILE A 8 24.23 -25.58 -27.28
N ALA A 9 25.21 -25.95 -26.46
CA ALA A 9 25.07 -26.89 -25.37
C ALA A 9 24.08 -26.32 -24.34
N GLY A 10 22.99 -27.05 -24.06
CA GLY A 10 22.06 -26.70 -22.98
C GLY A 10 20.57 -26.98 -23.22
N ALA A 11 20.18 -27.49 -24.39
CA ALA A 11 18.81 -27.96 -24.60
C ALA A 11 18.67 -29.43 -24.17
N ILE A 12 17.90 -29.69 -23.11
CA ILE A 12 17.46 -31.04 -22.75
C ILE A 12 16.44 -31.47 -23.81
N CYS A 13 16.93 -32.05 -24.91
CA CYS A 13 16.08 -32.71 -25.89
C CYS A 13 15.49 -33.98 -25.26
N ALA A 14 14.15 -34.09 -25.27
CA ALA A 14 13.47 -35.32 -24.90
C ALA A 14 13.94 -36.49 -25.80
N PRO A 15 14.22 -37.68 -25.24
CA PRO A 15 14.66 -38.82 -26.04
C PRO A 15 13.53 -39.29 -26.98
N PRO A 16 13.87 -39.84 -28.15
CA PRO A 16 12.88 -40.35 -29.09
C PRO A 16 12.12 -41.51 -28.44
N SER A 17 10.81 -41.52 -28.65
CA SER A 17 9.85 -42.47 -28.11
C SER A 17 10.20 -43.91 -28.49
N THR A 18 10.86 -44.62 -27.58
CA THR A 18 10.99 -46.07 -27.62
C THR A 18 9.66 -46.71 -27.24
N THR A 19 9.09 -47.44 -28.19
CA THR A 19 7.99 -48.37 -28.00
C THR A 19 8.35 -49.41 -26.94
N GLY A 20 7.87 -49.20 -25.72
CA GLY A 20 8.01 -50.12 -24.60
C GLY A 20 7.29 -49.54 -23.39
N GLY A 21 6.16 -50.15 -23.00
CA GLY A 21 5.24 -49.62 -22.02
C GLY A 21 5.91 -49.25 -20.69
N SER A 22 5.97 -47.95 -20.40
CA SER A 22 6.14 -47.42 -19.05
C SER A 22 5.10 -46.32 -18.82
N ASN A 23 4.07 -46.65 -18.03
CA ASN A 23 3.04 -45.71 -17.59
C ASN A 23 3.69 -44.69 -16.64
N GLN A 24 4.10 -43.52 -17.14
CA GLN A 24 4.39 -42.38 -16.25
C GLN A 24 3.05 -41.78 -15.77
N PRO A 25 2.81 -41.64 -14.46
CA PRO A 25 1.56 -41.10 -13.95
C PRO A 25 1.42 -39.61 -14.30
N ARG A 26 0.25 -39.23 -14.82
CA ARG A 26 -0.08 -37.86 -15.23
C ARG A 26 0.04 -36.90 -14.03
N GLN A 27 0.64 -35.73 -14.24
CA GLN A 27 0.69 -34.68 -13.23
C GLN A 27 -0.72 -34.19 -12.88
N PRO A 28 -1.06 -34.08 -11.58
CA PRO A 28 -2.40 -33.73 -11.15
C PRO A 28 -2.73 -32.25 -11.32
N THR A 29 -3.95 -31.95 -11.76
CA THR A 29 -4.43 -30.59 -12.08
C THR A 29 -5.33 -29.96 -11.01
N ASN A 30 -5.61 -30.68 -9.92
CA ASN A 30 -6.39 -30.18 -8.78
C ASN A 30 -5.90 -30.79 -7.46
N LEU A 31 -6.31 -30.22 -6.32
CA LEU A 31 -5.86 -30.61 -4.99
C LEU A 31 -6.15 -32.08 -4.66
N GLN A 32 -7.30 -32.60 -5.13
CA GLN A 32 -7.68 -34.02 -4.97
C GLN A 32 -6.76 -34.94 -5.76
N GLY A 33 -6.37 -34.54 -6.97
CA GLY A 33 -5.39 -35.24 -7.80
C GLY A 33 -4.00 -35.19 -7.19
N LEU A 34 -3.62 -34.05 -6.58
CA LEU A 34 -2.34 -33.88 -5.91
C LEU A 34 -2.24 -34.79 -4.68
N LEU A 35 -3.30 -34.84 -3.87
CA LEU A 35 -3.42 -35.78 -2.76
C LEU A 35 -3.32 -37.23 -3.23
N LYS A 36 -4.01 -37.60 -4.32
CA LYS A 36 -3.92 -38.94 -4.89
C LYS A 36 -2.51 -39.28 -5.38
N TYR A 37 -1.84 -38.33 -6.03
CA TYR A 37 -0.46 -38.47 -6.50
C TYR A 37 0.52 -38.62 -5.33
N CYS A 38 0.39 -37.80 -4.29
CA CYS A 38 1.19 -37.90 -3.07
C CYS A 38 1.02 -39.26 -2.40
N VAL A 39 -0.21 -39.77 -2.31
CA VAL A 39 -0.51 -41.11 -1.75
C VAL A 39 0.11 -42.23 -2.60
N GLU A 40 0.02 -42.13 -3.93
CA GLU A 40 0.65 -43.10 -4.84
C GLU A 40 2.19 -43.04 -4.78
N ALA A 41 2.78 -41.86 -4.61
CA ALA A 41 4.22 -41.70 -4.44
C ALA A 41 4.73 -42.31 -3.12
N THR A 42 3.99 -42.11 -2.02
CA THR A 42 4.32 -42.72 -0.70
C THR A 42 4.12 -44.24 -0.66
N LYS A 43 3.52 -44.83 -1.70
CA LYS A 43 3.33 -46.29 -1.79
C LYS A 43 4.62 -47.03 -2.11
N ASN A 44 5.62 -46.33 -2.69
CA ASN A 44 6.90 -46.89 -3.10
C ASN A 44 8.03 -46.65 -2.07
N GLU A 45 7.83 -45.75 -1.11
CA GLU A 45 8.79 -45.45 -0.04
C GLU A 45 8.21 -45.90 1.31
N ASP A 46 8.76 -47.00 1.85
CA ASP A 46 8.62 -47.46 3.25
C ASP A 46 7.21 -47.60 3.86
N ALA A 47 6.22 -48.02 3.07
CA ALA A 47 4.96 -48.54 3.61
C ALA A 47 5.10 -50.05 3.95
N PRO A 48 4.73 -50.52 5.16
CA PRO A 48 4.74 -51.96 5.46
C PRO A 48 3.85 -52.71 4.45
N LEU A 49 4.41 -53.77 3.86
CA LEU A 49 3.75 -54.67 2.90
C LEU A 49 2.50 -55.33 3.52
N GLY A 50 1.38 -54.62 3.44
CA GLY A 50 0.09 -55.02 4.01
C GLY A 50 -1.03 -54.00 3.81
N SER A 51 -0.73 -52.81 3.29
CA SER A 51 -1.69 -51.74 3.02
C SER A 51 -2.25 -51.78 1.60
N THR A 52 -2.70 -52.96 1.14
CA THR A 52 -3.71 -53.07 0.07
C THR A 52 -5.12 -52.91 0.65
N VAL A 53 -5.31 -51.89 1.47
CA VAL A 53 -6.62 -51.42 1.88
C VAL A 53 -6.68 -50.04 1.28
N GLY A 54 -7.62 -49.80 0.37
CA GLY A 54 -7.91 -48.44 -0.09
C GLY A 54 -7.94 -47.54 1.12
N LEU A 55 -7.42 -46.31 1.01
CA LEU A 55 -7.68 -45.28 2.01
C LEU A 55 -9.11 -45.49 2.48
N PRO A 56 -9.37 -45.85 3.76
CA PRO A 56 -10.72 -46.00 4.21
C PRO A 56 -11.41 -44.71 3.79
N LEU A 57 -12.51 -44.80 3.02
CA LEU A 57 -13.44 -43.67 2.87
C LEU A 57 -13.50 -43.07 4.26
N MET A 58 -13.00 -41.83 4.43
CA MET A 58 -12.80 -41.24 5.76
C MET A 58 -14.02 -41.59 6.60
N ASP A 59 -13.87 -42.46 7.60
CA ASP A 59 -15.01 -42.86 8.42
C ASP A 59 -15.63 -41.57 8.96
N GLU A 60 -16.95 -41.46 8.94
CA GLU A 60 -17.63 -40.20 9.27
C GLU A 60 -17.22 -39.68 10.66
N GLU A 61 -16.88 -40.60 11.57
CA GLU A 61 -16.30 -40.29 12.88
C GLU A 61 -14.90 -39.68 12.80
N ARG A 62 -14.02 -40.21 11.95
CA ARG A 62 -12.67 -39.67 11.71
C ARG A 62 -12.74 -38.33 10.97
N ARG A 63 -13.68 -38.16 10.04
CA ARG A 63 -13.97 -36.88 9.36
C ARG A 63 -14.41 -35.83 10.37
N LYS A 64 -15.38 -36.14 11.23
CA LYS A 64 -15.85 -35.26 12.31
C LYS A 64 -14.77 -34.97 13.35
N TRP A 65 -13.94 -35.95 13.70
CA TRP A 65 -12.82 -35.75 14.61
C TRP A 65 -11.77 -34.80 14.01
N LEU A 66 -11.39 -34.99 12.74
CA LEU A 66 -10.46 -34.11 12.04
C LEU A 66 -11.04 -32.71 11.85
N GLU A 67 -12.31 -32.59 11.45
CA GLU A 67 -13.00 -31.30 11.37
C GLU A 67 -13.07 -30.62 12.74
N GLY A 68 -13.33 -31.37 13.82
CA GLY A 68 -13.34 -30.86 15.19
C GLY A 68 -11.95 -30.41 15.65
N ALA A 69 -10.91 -31.21 15.36
CA ALA A 69 -9.53 -30.88 15.66
C ALA A 69 -9.07 -29.64 14.89
N ILE A 70 -9.33 -29.59 13.57
CA ILE A 70 -9.03 -28.42 12.73
C ILE A 70 -9.79 -27.20 13.26
N LYS A 71 -11.11 -27.28 13.47
CA LYS A 71 -11.90 -26.17 14.04
C LYS A 71 -11.41 -25.73 15.42
N SER A 72 -10.95 -26.65 16.27
CA SER A 72 -10.37 -26.30 17.57
C SER A 72 -9.01 -25.60 17.48
N MET A 73 -8.30 -25.82 16.37
CA MET A 73 -7.01 -25.19 16.08
C MET A 73 -7.12 -23.94 15.19
N THR A 74 -8.26 -23.72 14.51
CA THR A 74 -8.50 -22.54 13.69
C THR A 74 -9.30 -21.52 14.49
N VAL A 75 -8.71 -20.36 14.76
CA VAL A 75 -9.46 -19.25 15.34
C VAL A 75 -10.54 -18.83 14.34
N ASN A 76 -11.80 -18.79 14.78
CA ASN A 76 -12.86 -18.21 13.95
C ASN A 76 -12.65 -16.70 13.88
N VAL A 77 -11.91 -16.27 12.86
CA VAL A 77 -11.53 -14.86 12.67
C VAL A 77 -12.78 -13.97 12.59
N ILE A 78 -13.86 -14.45 11.98
CA ILE A 78 -15.10 -13.67 11.86
C ILE A 78 -15.71 -13.39 13.24
N GLU A 79 -15.81 -14.42 14.10
CA GLU A 79 -16.31 -14.24 15.48
C GLU A 79 -15.38 -13.33 16.30
N LEU A 80 -14.06 -13.46 16.13
CA LEU A 80 -13.09 -12.58 16.76
C LEU A 80 -13.32 -11.12 16.35
N LEU A 81 -13.43 -10.85 15.05
CA LEU A 81 -13.67 -9.51 14.52
C LEU A 81 -15.01 -8.95 14.98
N GLN A 82 -16.08 -9.74 15.01
CA GLN A 82 -17.38 -9.32 15.55
C GLN A 82 -17.30 -8.88 17.02
N LYS A 83 -16.51 -9.61 17.83
CA LYS A 83 -16.27 -9.23 19.22
C LYS A 83 -15.54 -7.89 19.32
N GLN A 84 -14.50 -7.65 18.50
CA GLN A 84 -13.79 -6.38 18.50
C GLN A 84 -14.65 -5.22 18.00
N VAL A 85 -15.46 -5.43 16.96
CA VAL A 85 -16.44 -4.44 16.48
C VAL A 85 -17.42 -4.05 17.59
N SER A 86 -17.88 -5.02 18.39
CA SER A 86 -18.80 -4.77 19.51
C SER A 86 -18.16 -3.90 20.60
N ILE A 87 -16.85 -4.02 20.82
CA ILE A 87 -16.10 -3.14 21.73
C ILE A 87 -16.06 -1.73 21.15
N LEU A 88 -15.68 -1.59 19.88
CA LEU A 88 -15.52 -0.31 19.19
C LEU A 88 -16.83 0.45 18.95
N GLN A 89 -17.99 -0.22 18.96
CA GLN A 89 -19.29 0.46 18.94
C GLN A 89 -19.53 1.38 20.15
N ASN A 90 -18.77 1.23 21.24
CA ASN A 90 -18.91 2.08 22.42
C ASN A 90 -17.96 3.29 22.42
N VAL A 91 -17.23 3.54 21.32
CA VAL A 91 -16.28 4.65 21.19
C VAL A 91 -16.93 6.01 21.39
N ASP A 92 -18.20 6.19 21.00
CA ASP A 92 -18.94 7.44 21.16
C ASP A 92 -19.15 7.85 22.64
N LYS A 93 -18.99 6.92 23.58
CA LYS A 93 -19.15 7.17 25.02
C LYS A 93 -17.85 7.64 25.68
N ILE A 94 -16.75 7.69 24.92
CA ILE A 94 -15.43 8.04 25.43
C ILE A 94 -15.31 9.57 25.58
N SER A 95 -14.99 10.03 26.79
CA SER A 95 -14.50 11.38 27.04
C SER A 95 -12.97 11.42 26.91
N SER A 96 -12.40 12.60 26.69
CA SER A 96 -10.95 12.77 26.45
C SER A 96 -10.03 12.19 27.54
N ASP A 97 -10.51 12.10 28.78
CA ASP A 97 -9.75 11.59 29.94
C ASP A 97 -9.92 10.08 30.20
N ASN A 98 -10.75 9.39 29.43
CA ASN A 98 -10.98 7.96 29.62
C ASN A 98 -9.81 7.14 29.08
N ASP A 99 -9.52 6.01 29.73
CA ASP A 99 -8.56 5.03 29.22
C ASP A 99 -9.06 4.44 27.89
N VAL A 100 -8.26 4.66 26.84
CA VAL A 100 -8.56 4.20 25.48
C VAL A 100 -7.90 2.87 25.13
N SER A 101 -7.12 2.28 26.04
CA SER A 101 -6.29 1.09 25.79
C SER A 101 -7.10 -0.08 25.24
N GLN A 102 -8.30 -0.33 25.78
CA GLN A 102 -9.17 -1.41 25.31
C GLN A 102 -9.60 -1.24 23.84
N TYR A 103 -9.85 -0.01 23.40
CA TYR A 103 -10.26 0.29 22.03
C TYR A 103 -9.08 0.24 21.06
N LEU A 104 -7.90 0.67 21.52
CA LEU A 104 -6.67 0.55 20.75
C LEU A 104 -6.30 -0.92 20.52
N GLU A 105 -6.33 -1.74 21.57
CA GLU A 105 -6.10 -3.19 21.48
C GLU A 105 -7.14 -3.86 20.57
N ALA A 106 -8.42 -3.51 20.70
CA ALA A 106 -9.45 -4.02 19.80
C ALA A 106 -9.21 -3.65 18.33
N THR A 107 -8.69 -2.43 18.06
CA THR A 107 -8.37 -1.99 16.71
C THR A 107 -7.14 -2.69 16.15
N GLU A 108 -6.10 -2.89 16.98
CA GLU A 108 -4.89 -3.63 16.63
C GLU A 108 -5.22 -5.07 16.24
N VAL A 109 -6.05 -5.76 17.03
CA VAL A 109 -6.51 -7.11 16.69
C VAL A 109 -7.27 -7.14 15.37
N ILE A 110 -8.05 -6.10 15.02
CA ILE A 110 -8.70 -6.04 13.72
C ILE A 110 -7.65 -5.87 12.61
N LEU A 111 -6.73 -4.91 12.77
CA LEU A 111 -5.67 -4.60 11.81
C LEU A 111 -4.84 -5.84 11.44
N ASP A 112 -4.50 -6.67 12.42
CA ASP A 112 -3.74 -7.92 12.23
C ASP A 112 -4.39 -8.91 11.25
N HIS A 113 -5.70 -8.79 11.00
CA HIS A 113 -6.46 -9.72 10.16
C HIS A 113 -6.96 -9.09 8.86
N ILE A 114 -7.27 -7.79 8.85
CA ILE A 114 -7.88 -7.12 7.69
C ILE A 114 -6.88 -6.79 6.57
N ASP A 115 -5.57 -6.99 6.77
CA ASP A 115 -4.59 -6.97 5.67
C ASP A 115 -4.90 -8.02 4.59
N ASN A 116 -5.61 -9.10 4.95
CA ASN A 116 -6.14 -10.05 3.98
C ASN A 116 -7.41 -9.49 3.31
N ILE A 117 -7.38 -9.39 1.98
CA ILE A 117 -8.47 -8.83 1.16
C ILE A 117 -9.81 -9.56 1.41
N ASP A 118 -9.83 -10.88 1.54
CA ASP A 118 -11.06 -11.65 1.78
C ASP A 118 -11.63 -11.32 3.16
N ILE A 119 -10.76 -11.25 4.18
CA ILE A 119 -11.14 -10.89 5.55
C ILE A 119 -11.62 -9.44 5.61
N ALA A 120 -10.99 -8.50 4.91
CA ALA A 120 -11.45 -7.12 4.81
C ALA A 120 -12.86 -7.02 4.18
N CYS A 121 -13.12 -7.80 3.14
CA CYS A 121 -14.45 -7.86 2.52
C CYS A 121 -15.48 -8.46 3.49
N ASP A 122 -15.14 -9.52 4.20
CA ASP A 122 -16.02 -10.14 5.20
C ASP A 122 -16.23 -9.22 6.41
N PHE A 123 -15.21 -8.46 6.81
CA PHE A 123 -15.29 -7.42 7.84
C PHE A 123 -16.36 -6.37 7.51
N HIS A 124 -16.43 -5.92 6.25
CA HIS A 124 -17.53 -5.08 5.80
C HIS A 124 -18.89 -5.78 5.93
N LYS A 125 -19.01 -7.03 5.46
CA LYS A 125 -20.27 -7.80 5.47
C LYS A 125 -20.82 -8.05 6.88
N ILE A 126 -19.96 -8.18 7.89
CA ILE A 126 -20.37 -8.32 9.30
C ILE A 126 -20.71 -6.98 9.98
N GLY A 127 -20.73 -5.88 9.23
CA GLY A 127 -21.03 -4.54 9.76
C GLY A 127 -19.82 -3.83 10.36
N GLY A 128 -18.59 -4.28 10.11
CA GLY A 128 -17.38 -3.67 10.65
C GLY A 128 -17.17 -2.21 10.22
N PHE A 129 -17.80 -1.75 9.14
CA PHE A 129 -17.69 -0.35 8.73
C PHE A 129 -18.47 0.62 9.64
N THR A 130 -19.41 0.13 10.45
CA THR A 130 -20.21 0.99 11.33
C THR A 130 -19.38 1.67 12.42
N ILE A 131 -18.20 1.13 12.75
CA ILE A 131 -17.30 1.70 13.76
C ILE A 131 -16.41 2.81 13.21
N LEU A 132 -16.31 2.98 11.88
CA LEU A 132 -15.42 3.97 11.28
C LEU A 132 -15.84 5.40 11.63
N TYR A 133 -17.12 5.76 11.51
CA TYR A 133 -17.59 7.11 11.85
C TYR A 133 -17.38 7.48 13.33
N PRO A 134 -17.75 6.62 14.30
CA PRO A 134 -17.42 6.84 15.72
C PRO A 134 -15.92 7.07 15.95
N CYS A 135 -15.06 6.25 15.34
CA CYS A 135 -13.62 6.39 15.52
C CYS A 135 -13.08 7.71 14.93
N LEU A 136 -13.49 8.06 13.72
CA LEU A 136 -13.03 9.29 13.03
C LEU A 136 -13.52 10.58 13.71
N ASN A 137 -14.67 10.54 14.40
CA ASN A 137 -15.24 11.68 15.13
C ASN A 137 -14.91 11.68 16.64
N SER A 138 -14.06 10.77 17.11
CA SER A 138 -13.75 10.67 18.53
C SER A 138 -13.02 11.91 19.05
N SER A 139 -13.28 12.27 20.32
CA SER A 139 -12.55 13.34 21.01
C SER A 139 -11.06 13.01 21.20
N ASN A 140 -10.72 11.71 21.26
CA ASN A 140 -9.34 11.25 21.47
C ASN A 140 -8.58 11.09 20.14
N SER A 141 -7.39 11.70 20.03
CA SER A 141 -6.61 11.68 18.80
C SER A 141 -6.07 10.29 18.43
N GLN A 142 -5.75 9.44 19.40
CA GLN A 142 -5.28 8.08 19.13
C GLN A 142 -6.37 7.25 18.45
N ILE A 143 -7.62 7.38 18.89
CA ILE A 143 -8.76 6.69 18.29
C ILE A 143 -9.06 7.21 16.87
N ARG A 144 -8.95 8.53 16.65
CA ARG A 144 -9.07 9.09 15.29
C ARG A 144 -7.97 8.54 14.38
N ALA A 145 -6.73 8.49 14.87
CA ALA A 145 -5.59 7.97 14.11
C ALA A 145 -5.76 6.50 13.75
N THR A 146 -6.18 5.64 14.68
CA THR A 146 -6.43 4.22 14.41
C THR A 146 -7.66 4.02 13.52
N GLY A 147 -8.68 4.88 13.62
CA GLY A 147 -9.80 4.90 12.69
C GLY A 147 -9.39 5.18 11.24
N CYS A 148 -8.50 6.16 11.04
CA CYS A 148 -7.90 6.42 9.73
C CYS A 148 -7.05 5.23 9.24
N GLU A 149 -6.26 4.61 10.12
CA GLU A 149 -5.44 3.44 9.79
C GLU A 149 -6.28 2.24 9.35
N LEU A 150 -7.36 1.95 10.09
CA LEU A 150 -8.30 0.90 9.75
C LEU A 150 -8.88 1.13 8.35
N LEU A 151 -9.32 2.36 8.06
CA LEU A 151 -9.82 2.74 6.75
C LEU A 151 -8.77 2.56 5.65
N ALA A 152 -7.51 2.92 5.93
CA ALA A 152 -6.41 2.78 4.99
C ALA A 152 -6.15 1.33 4.62
N VAL A 153 -6.03 0.45 5.62
CA VAL A 153 -5.77 -0.99 5.42
C VAL A 153 -6.92 -1.66 4.69
N LEU A 154 -8.17 -1.36 5.08
CA LEU A 154 -9.36 -1.90 4.40
C LEU A 154 -9.37 -1.58 2.90
N CYS A 155 -8.88 -0.40 2.50
CA CYS A 155 -8.86 0.06 1.10
C CYS A 155 -7.59 -0.32 0.34
N GLN A 156 -6.52 -0.69 1.02
CA GLN A 156 -5.22 -0.91 0.40
C GLN A 156 -5.30 -2.06 -0.60
N HIS A 157 -5.11 -1.74 -1.88
CA HIS A 157 -5.21 -2.70 -3.00
C HIS A 157 -6.53 -3.50 -3.02
N ASN A 158 -7.60 -2.93 -2.48
CA ASN A 158 -8.91 -3.59 -2.36
C ASN A 158 -10.02 -2.76 -3.04
N PRO A 159 -10.31 -2.99 -4.33
CA PRO A 159 -11.31 -2.25 -5.09
C PRO A 159 -12.74 -2.34 -4.50
N TYR A 160 -13.08 -3.46 -3.84
CA TYR A 160 -14.38 -3.62 -3.21
C TYR A 160 -14.55 -2.64 -2.05
N CYS A 161 -13.61 -2.64 -1.09
CA CYS A 161 -13.66 -1.71 0.03
C CYS A 161 -13.48 -0.27 -0.41
N GLN A 162 -12.59 0.01 -1.38
CA GLN A 162 -12.46 1.35 -1.97
C GLN A 162 -13.81 1.86 -2.46
N LYS A 163 -14.56 1.06 -3.23
CA LYS A 163 -15.90 1.43 -3.70
C LYS A 163 -16.87 1.70 -2.55
N VAL A 164 -16.94 0.81 -1.57
CA VAL A 164 -17.80 1.00 -0.39
C VAL A 164 -17.46 2.32 0.32
N VAL A 165 -16.18 2.64 0.48
CA VAL A 165 -15.74 3.88 1.13
C VAL A 165 -16.10 5.13 0.30
N LEU A 166 -16.05 5.05 -1.03
CA LEU A 166 -16.52 6.13 -1.91
C LEU A 166 -18.03 6.34 -1.83
N ASP A 167 -18.80 5.25 -1.82
CA ASP A 167 -20.27 5.28 -1.75
C ASP A 167 -20.78 5.85 -0.41
N ASN A 168 -19.95 5.82 0.64
CA ASN A 168 -20.23 6.36 1.97
C ASN A 168 -19.57 7.74 2.23
N GLU A 169 -19.08 8.44 1.20
CA GLU A 169 -18.55 9.81 1.31
C GLU A 169 -17.42 9.98 2.36
N PHE A 170 -16.52 9.01 2.51
CA PHE A 170 -15.39 9.13 3.45
C PHE A 170 -14.28 10.09 2.97
N ILE A 171 -14.14 10.33 1.66
CA ILE A 171 -13.14 11.28 1.13
C ILE A 171 -13.29 12.69 1.72
N PRO A 172 -14.46 13.35 1.68
CA PRO A 172 -14.61 14.69 2.27
C PRO A 172 -14.36 14.71 3.78
N ILE A 173 -14.67 13.62 4.50
CA ILE A 173 -14.39 13.49 5.93
C ILE A 173 -12.89 13.48 6.18
N LEU A 174 -12.14 12.64 5.45
CA LEU A 174 -10.68 12.58 5.56
C LEU A 174 -10.03 13.91 5.18
N LEU A 175 -10.50 14.57 4.12
CA LEU A 175 -9.98 15.88 3.71
C LEU A 175 -10.24 16.95 4.78
N ASN A 176 -11.40 16.92 5.44
CA ASN A 176 -11.69 17.82 6.56
C ASN A 176 -10.76 17.54 7.76
N MET A 177 -10.51 16.26 8.09
CA MET A 177 -9.56 15.90 9.14
C MET A 177 -8.14 16.37 8.81
N ILE A 178 -7.68 16.16 7.57
CA ILE A 178 -6.36 16.62 7.11
C ILE A 178 -6.22 18.15 7.25
N LYS A 179 -7.31 18.88 7.05
CA LYS A 179 -7.34 20.34 7.09
C LYS A 179 -7.43 20.90 8.51
N GLU A 180 -8.27 20.32 9.37
CA GLU A 180 -8.68 20.94 10.64
C GLU A 180 -8.07 20.25 11.88
N ASP A 181 -7.63 19.00 11.79
CA ASP A 181 -7.09 18.27 12.95
C ASP A 181 -5.76 18.88 13.41
N GLN A 182 -5.63 18.98 14.74
CA GLN A 182 -4.49 19.56 15.43
C GLN A 182 -3.39 18.53 15.68
N ASP A 183 -3.76 17.25 15.76
CA ASP A 183 -2.81 16.18 16.01
C ASP A 183 -2.19 15.70 14.68
N VAL A 184 -0.88 15.94 14.53
CA VAL A 184 -0.13 15.58 13.32
C VAL A 184 -0.16 14.08 13.03
N SER A 185 -0.25 13.22 14.06
CA SER A 185 -0.36 11.77 13.88
C SER A 185 -1.67 11.40 13.17
N VAL A 186 -2.78 12.05 13.56
CA VAL A 186 -4.07 11.86 12.90
C VAL A 186 -4.00 12.31 11.46
N VAL A 187 -3.43 13.49 11.19
CA VAL A 187 -3.29 14.02 9.83
C VAL A 187 -2.45 13.07 8.95
N ILE A 188 -1.34 12.54 9.47
CA ILE A 188 -0.51 11.55 8.76
C ILE A 188 -1.31 10.30 8.39
N LYS A 189 -2.07 9.75 9.34
CA LYS A 189 -2.91 8.56 9.10
C LYS A 189 -4.07 8.86 8.15
N ALA A 190 -4.65 10.06 8.21
CA ALA A 190 -5.70 10.49 7.28
C ALA A 190 -5.18 10.66 5.85
N VAL A 191 -3.98 11.23 5.65
CA VAL A 191 -3.31 11.27 4.34
C VAL A 191 -3.02 9.87 3.83
N TYR A 192 -2.58 8.96 4.71
CA TYR A 192 -2.36 7.56 4.35
C TYR A 192 -3.65 6.87 3.89
N ALA A 193 -4.75 7.03 4.63
CA ALA A 193 -6.06 6.50 4.26
C ALA A 193 -6.54 7.03 2.91
N LEU A 194 -6.44 8.35 2.71
CA LEU A 194 -6.80 9.00 1.45
C LEU A 194 -5.96 8.46 0.28
N SER A 195 -4.66 8.24 0.50
CA SER A 195 -3.77 7.63 -0.49
C SER A 195 -4.22 6.21 -0.87
N CYS A 196 -4.55 5.36 0.09
CA CYS A 196 -5.05 4.01 -0.17
C CYS A 196 -6.40 3.98 -0.89
N ILE A 197 -7.27 4.96 -0.66
CA ILE A 197 -8.58 5.06 -1.32
C ILE A 197 -8.45 5.51 -2.78
N VAL A 198 -7.55 6.47 -3.04
CA VAL A 198 -7.45 7.18 -4.32
C VAL A 198 -6.50 6.51 -5.30
N ARG A 199 -5.40 5.91 -4.82
CA ARG A 199 -4.42 5.28 -5.72
C ARG A 199 -5.02 4.09 -6.46
N HIS A 200 -4.74 4.03 -7.76
CA HIS A 200 -5.25 3.00 -8.67
C HIS A 200 -6.79 2.90 -8.70
N ASN A 201 -7.50 3.98 -8.36
CA ASN A 201 -8.95 4.06 -8.33
C ASN A 201 -9.44 5.36 -9.02
N PRO A 202 -9.86 5.30 -10.30
CA PRO A 202 -10.27 6.49 -11.07
C PRO A 202 -11.44 7.27 -10.45
N ASP A 203 -12.40 6.58 -9.84
CA ASP A 203 -13.55 7.22 -9.19
C ASP A 203 -13.10 7.96 -7.91
N GLY A 204 -12.19 7.34 -7.15
CA GLY A 204 -11.58 7.96 -5.97
C GLY A 204 -10.74 9.18 -6.33
N PHE A 205 -9.96 9.12 -7.41
CA PHE A 205 -9.24 10.27 -7.94
C PHE A 205 -10.18 11.40 -8.35
N SER A 206 -11.26 11.08 -9.06
CA SER A 206 -12.25 12.07 -9.48
C SER A 206 -12.90 12.78 -8.29
N GLN A 207 -13.31 12.03 -7.25
CA GLN A 207 -13.83 12.63 -6.02
C GLN A 207 -12.79 13.48 -5.29
N PHE A 208 -11.55 12.99 -5.15
CA PHE A 208 -10.45 13.74 -4.52
C PHE A 208 -10.22 15.10 -5.21
N ILE A 209 -10.29 15.14 -6.54
CA ILE A 209 -10.20 16.37 -7.32
C ILE A 209 -11.43 17.26 -7.09
N ASN A 210 -12.64 16.70 -7.09
CA ASN A 210 -13.90 17.44 -6.90
C ASN A 210 -13.97 18.14 -5.53
N TYR A 211 -13.41 17.52 -4.48
CA TYR A 211 -13.33 18.09 -3.14
C TYR A 211 -12.09 18.98 -2.91
N ASN A 212 -11.43 19.46 -3.96
CA ASN A 212 -10.23 20.31 -3.89
C ASN A 212 -9.08 19.70 -3.08
N GLY A 213 -8.95 18.37 -3.10
CA GLY A 213 -7.93 17.64 -2.37
C GLY A 213 -6.49 18.13 -2.58
N PRO A 214 -6.04 18.46 -3.82
CA PRO A 214 -4.70 18.99 -4.05
C PRO A 214 -4.44 20.31 -3.31
N ALA A 215 -5.40 21.24 -3.28
CA ALA A 215 -5.22 22.50 -2.57
C ALA A 215 -5.11 22.26 -1.05
N ILE A 216 -5.89 21.32 -0.51
CA ILE A 216 -5.81 20.92 0.90
C ILE A 216 -4.44 20.34 1.20
N LEU A 217 -3.96 19.39 0.39
CA LEU A 217 -2.63 18.79 0.58
C LEU A 217 -1.48 19.81 0.50
N LEU A 218 -1.61 20.86 -0.32
CA LEU A 218 -0.63 21.95 -0.35
C LEU A 218 -0.59 22.69 0.99
N THR A 219 -1.73 23.04 1.57
CA THR A 219 -1.78 23.69 2.89
C THR A 219 -1.22 22.78 4.00
N THR A 220 -1.45 21.47 3.88
CA THR A 220 -0.90 20.46 4.78
C THR A 220 0.63 20.36 4.64
N PHE A 221 1.15 20.38 3.41
CA PHE A 221 2.59 20.40 3.12
C PHE A 221 3.29 21.63 3.76
N GLN A 222 2.62 22.79 3.73
CA GLN A 222 3.12 24.04 4.30
C GLN A 222 3.24 24.03 5.84
N ARG A 223 2.67 23.04 6.54
CA ARG A 223 2.86 22.87 8.01
C ARG A 223 4.31 22.54 8.39
N ASN A 224 5.16 22.18 7.42
CA ASN A 224 6.59 21.96 7.58
C ASN A 224 6.98 20.83 8.55
N GLU A 225 6.16 19.77 8.59
CA GLU A 225 6.39 18.55 9.38
C GLU A 225 6.97 17.45 8.49
N ASP A 226 8.19 16.99 8.76
CA ASP A 226 8.96 16.11 7.87
C ASP A 226 8.21 14.83 7.45
N LYS A 227 7.67 14.08 8.42
CA LYS A 227 6.89 12.86 8.14
C LYS A 227 5.66 13.13 7.27
N LEU A 228 5.03 14.29 7.45
CA LEU A 228 3.84 14.69 6.71
C LEU A 228 4.21 15.09 5.28
N ILE A 229 5.28 15.86 5.11
CA ILE A 229 5.85 16.20 3.79
C ILE A 229 6.15 14.91 3.02
N THR A 230 6.83 13.94 3.63
CA THR A 230 7.11 12.63 3.02
C THR A 230 5.85 11.95 2.52
N LYS A 231 4.81 11.83 3.36
CA LYS A 231 3.56 11.15 2.99
C LYS A 231 2.78 11.88 1.89
N VAL A 232 2.67 13.21 1.97
CA VAL A 232 2.01 14.02 0.95
C VAL A 232 2.74 13.93 -0.37
N THR A 233 4.06 14.07 -0.36
CA THR A 233 4.88 14.07 -1.56
C THR A 233 4.86 12.72 -2.27
N PHE A 234 5.00 11.62 -1.53
CA PHE A 234 4.85 10.27 -2.06
C PHE A 234 3.47 10.04 -2.68
N PHE A 235 2.40 10.51 -2.02
CA PHE A 235 1.05 10.39 -2.55
C PHE A 235 0.90 11.15 -3.88
N LEU A 236 1.34 12.42 -3.93
CA LEU A 236 1.28 13.25 -5.13
C LEU A 236 2.09 12.68 -6.29
N ASP A 237 3.29 12.16 -6.02
CA ASP A 237 4.14 11.55 -7.04
C ASP A 237 3.51 10.28 -7.63
N SER A 238 2.91 9.44 -6.78
CA SER A 238 2.15 8.28 -7.22
C SER A 238 0.96 8.68 -8.12
N LEU A 239 0.30 9.81 -7.84
CA LEU A 239 -0.78 10.32 -8.70
C LEU A 239 -0.25 10.90 -10.00
N CYS A 240 0.88 11.61 -10.00
CA CYS A 240 1.52 12.13 -11.22
C CYS A 240 1.93 11.02 -12.18
N THR A 241 2.38 9.88 -11.64
CA THR A 241 2.73 8.69 -12.43
C THR A 241 1.50 8.04 -13.08
N THR A 242 0.36 8.07 -12.39
CA THR A 242 -0.89 7.43 -12.87
C THR A 242 -1.70 8.36 -13.79
N HIS A 243 -1.64 9.68 -13.55
CA HIS A 243 -2.42 10.70 -14.23
C HIS A 243 -1.53 11.87 -14.71
N PRO A 244 -1.03 11.85 -15.96
CA PRO A 244 -0.11 12.88 -16.47
C PRO A 244 -0.67 14.32 -16.40
N ASP A 245 -1.96 14.51 -16.66
CA ASP A 245 -2.64 15.82 -16.58
C ASP A 245 -2.60 16.42 -15.16
N PHE A 246 -2.41 15.59 -14.14
CA PHE A 246 -2.32 16.02 -12.75
C PHE A 246 -1.08 16.90 -12.52
N LYS A 247 0.03 16.65 -13.23
CA LYS A 247 1.26 17.46 -13.13
C LYS A 247 0.99 18.94 -13.41
N SER A 248 0.30 19.23 -14.51
CA SER A 248 -0.06 20.60 -14.91
C SER A 248 -0.95 21.28 -13.87
N ARG A 249 -1.85 20.53 -13.22
CA ARG A 249 -2.69 21.05 -12.14
C ARG A 249 -1.86 21.40 -10.89
N LEU A 250 -0.89 20.56 -10.52
CA LEU A 250 -0.01 20.87 -9.38
C LEU A 250 0.83 22.12 -9.65
N VAL A 251 1.36 22.28 -10.87
CA VAL A 251 2.09 23.50 -11.27
C VAL A 251 1.19 24.73 -11.15
N PHE A 252 -0.05 24.67 -11.65
CA PHE A 252 -1.01 25.77 -11.55
C PHE A 252 -1.38 26.14 -10.10
N LEU A 253 -1.31 25.19 -9.17
CA LEU A 253 -1.56 25.41 -7.74
C LEU A 253 -0.30 25.88 -6.98
N ASP A 254 0.74 26.31 -7.67
CA ASP A 254 2.01 26.79 -7.08
C ASP A 254 2.76 25.73 -6.26
N TYR A 255 2.67 24.44 -6.61
CA TYR A 255 3.49 23.43 -5.94
C TYR A 255 4.99 23.64 -6.16
N VAL A 256 5.41 24.05 -7.36
CA VAL A 256 6.84 24.21 -7.70
C VAL A 256 7.55 25.20 -6.76
N PRO A 257 7.06 26.44 -6.56
CA PRO A 257 7.64 27.35 -5.56
C PRO A 257 7.72 26.77 -4.14
N ASN A 258 6.67 26.06 -3.70
CA ASN A 258 6.61 25.49 -2.36
C ASN A 258 7.62 24.34 -2.17
N LEU A 259 7.80 23.49 -3.19
CA LEU A 259 8.81 22.43 -3.19
C LEU A 259 10.23 23.02 -3.14
N ILE A 260 10.51 24.05 -3.94
CA ILE A 260 11.81 24.73 -3.91
C ILE A 260 12.07 25.35 -2.54
N GLN A 261 11.06 26.00 -1.94
CA GLN A 261 11.17 26.57 -0.61
C GLN A 261 11.45 25.50 0.46
N ALA A 262 10.86 24.31 0.35
CA ALA A 262 11.13 23.21 1.27
C ALA A 262 12.60 22.74 1.18
N ILE A 263 13.12 22.56 -0.04
CA ILE A 263 14.54 22.16 -0.26
C ILE A 263 15.51 23.24 0.23
N SER A 264 15.12 24.51 0.20
CA SER A 264 15.96 25.64 0.61
C SER A 264 16.20 25.72 2.13
N LYS A 265 15.46 24.94 2.93
CA LYS A 265 15.59 24.91 4.39
C LYS A 265 16.67 23.90 4.81
N GLU A 266 16.81 23.71 6.13
CA GLU A 266 17.66 22.67 6.70
C GLU A 266 17.30 21.29 6.13
N ARG A 267 18.30 20.42 6.01
CA ARG A 267 18.12 19.07 5.48
C ARG A 267 17.12 18.26 6.32
N GLN A 268 16.16 17.65 5.63
CA GLN A 268 15.20 16.71 6.21
C GLN A 268 15.15 15.43 5.35
N HIS A 269 14.73 14.31 5.94
CA HIS A 269 14.58 13.05 5.20
C HIS A 269 13.55 13.15 4.07
N SER A 270 12.55 14.04 4.21
CA SER A 270 11.57 14.32 3.16
C SER A 270 12.15 14.99 1.91
N ASN A 271 13.35 15.57 1.96
CA ASN A 271 13.95 16.27 0.83
C ASN A 271 14.14 15.38 -0.41
N GLU A 272 14.47 14.10 -0.21
CA GLU A 272 14.57 13.11 -1.28
C GLU A 272 13.26 13.03 -2.06
N HIS A 273 12.15 12.85 -1.36
CA HIS A 273 10.83 12.76 -1.97
C HIS A 273 10.43 14.09 -2.63
N VAL A 274 10.73 15.23 -1.98
CA VAL A 274 10.43 16.56 -2.53
C VAL A 274 11.17 16.80 -3.84
N LEU A 275 12.46 16.43 -3.89
CA LEU A 275 13.27 16.50 -5.10
C LEU A 275 12.77 15.55 -6.18
N SER A 276 12.36 14.34 -5.80
CA SER A 276 11.76 13.37 -6.73
C SER A 276 10.47 13.90 -7.36
N LEU A 277 9.54 14.43 -6.55
CA LEU A 277 8.31 15.05 -7.06
C LEU A 277 8.61 16.27 -7.94
N LEU A 278 9.56 17.12 -7.54
CA LEU A 278 9.94 18.28 -8.34
C LEU A 278 10.51 17.87 -9.71
N ALA A 279 11.34 16.82 -9.76
CA ALA A 279 11.84 16.26 -11.01
C ALA A 279 10.70 15.70 -11.87
N SER A 280 9.78 14.94 -11.27
CA SER A 280 8.59 14.40 -11.93
C SER A 280 7.70 15.50 -12.52
N LEU A 281 7.55 16.63 -11.84
CA LEU A 281 6.78 17.79 -12.32
C LEU A 281 7.46 18.54 -13.45
N VAL A 282 8.79 18.60 -13.47
CA VAL A 282 9.58 19.27 -14.51
C VAL A 282 9.62 18.46 -15.81
N GLU A 283 9.57 17.14 -15.70
CA GLU A 283 9.55 16.26 -16.87
C GLU A 283 8.33 16.50 -17.74
N GLU A 284 8.59 16.85 -19.00
CA GLU A 284 7.59 17.11 -20.04
C GLU A 284 6.67 18.31 -19.74
N ASN A 285 7.06 19.21 -18.83
CA ASN A 285 6.27 20.38 -18.45
C ASN A 285 7.05 21.70 -18.60
N ALA A 286 6.73 22.45 -19.67
CA ALA A 286 7.38 23.72 -19.97
C ALA A 286 7.10 24.82 -18.92
N THR A 287 5.93 24.81 -18.29
CA THR A 287 5.59 25.80 -17.23
C THR A 287 6.40 25.55 -15.96
N ALA A 288 6.51 24.29 -15.53
CA ALA A 288 7.35 23.91 -14.40
C ALA A 288 8.83 24.27 -14.64
N LEU A 289 9.34 24.04 -15.86
CA LEU A 289 10.68 24.46 -16.26
C LEU A 289 10.88 25.98 -16.15
N GLY A 290 9.89 26.76 -16.58
CA GLY A 290 9.89 28.22 -16.46
C GLY A 290 9.97 28.69 -15.00
N ASP A 291 9.16 28.09 -14.13
CA ASP A 291 9.13 28.41 -12.70
C ASP A 291 10.44 28.02 -12.00
N CYS A 292 10.99 26.84 -12.31
CA CYS A 292 12.29 26.40 -11.78
C CYS A 292 13.47 27.28 -12.25
N ARG A 293 13.38 27.86 -13.44
CA ARG A 293 14.39 28.81 -13.98
C ARG A 293 14.20 30.24 -13.49
N ASN A 294 13.13 30.52 -12.75
CA ASN A 294 12.86 31.87 -12.29
C ASN A 294 13.96 32.32 -11.30
N PRO A 295 14.67 33.43 -11.58
CA PRO A 295 15.77 33.91 -10.74
C PRO A 295 15.33 34.25 -9.31
N LYS A 296 14.03 34.43 -9.06
CA LYS A 296 13.50 34.65 -7.71
C LYS A 296 13.82 33.50 -6.75
N TYR A 297 13.87 32.26 -7.24
CA TYR A 297 14.02 31.08 -6.39
C TYR A 297 15.46 30.60 -6.26
N ASN A 298 16.40 31.08 -7.10
CA ASN A 298 17.81 30.69 -7.07
C ASN A 298 18.08 29.17 -7.01
N LEU A 299 17.20 28.36 -7.63
CA LEU A 299 17.22 26.90 -7.52
C LEU A 299 18.58 26.29 -7.90
N GLN A 300 19.24 26.82 -8.93
CA GLN A 300 20.55 26.33 -9.36
C GLN A 300 21.59 26.42 -8.23
N GLN A 301 21.65 27.55 -7.52
CA GLN A 301 22.61 27.76 -6.42
C GLN A 301 22.29 26.88 -5.23
N ILE A 302 20.99 26.73 -4.91
CA ILE A 302 20.54 25.85 -3.81
C ILE A 302 20.96 24.41 -4.08
N LEU A 303 20.70 23.88 -5.27
CA LEU A 303 21.06 22.50 -5.62
C LEU A 303 22.58 22.28 -5.65
N GLN A 304 23.35 23.26 -6.14
CA GLN A 304 24.82 23.18 -6.14
C GLN A 304 25.37 23.18 -4.71
N HIS A 305 24.88 24.08 -3.86
CA HIS A 305 25.27 24.13 -2.45
C HIS A 305 24.92 22.83 -1.73
N TYR A 306 23.71 22.30 -1.95
CA TYR A 306 23.27 21.02 -1.37
C TYR A 306 24.18 19.86 -1.77
N ILE A 307 24.62 19.82 -3.03
CA ILE A 307 25.56 18.79 -3.51
C ILE A 307 26.93 18.93 -2.85
N GLU A 308 27.44 20.15 -2.68
CA GLU A 308 28.74 20.39 -2.06
C GLU A 308 28.74 20.05 -0.57
N GLU A 309 27.67 20.42 0.15
CA GLU A 309 27.54 20.21 1.59
C GLU A 309 27.41 18.72 1.96
N HIS A 310 26.75 17.93 1.11
CA HIS A 310 26.39 16.54 1.44
C HIS A 310 27.13 15.48 0.61
N LYS A 311 28.15 15.88 -0.17
CA LYS A 311 28.90 14.98 -1.07
C LYS A 311 29.51 13.76 -0.37
N ASP A 312 29.95 13.92 0.87
CA ASP A 312 30.66 12.88 1.63
C ASP A 312 29.73 12.06 2.53
N ASN A 313 28.41 12.30 2.48
CA ASN A 313 27.43 11.57 3.28
C ASN A 313 26.78 10.45 2.47
N GLU A 314 27.09 9.21 2.82
CA GLU A 314 26.57 7.99 2.16
C GLU A 314 25.04 7.87 2.25
N GLU A 315 24.41 8.46 3.26
CA GLU A 315 22.95 8.48 3.41
C GLU A 315 22.25 9.43 2.42
N CYS A 316 23.00 10.29 1.70
CA CYS A 316 22.44 11.31 0.80
C CYS A 316 22.52 10.91 -0.68
N ILE A 317 22.95 9.70 -1.01
CA ILE A 317 23.29 9.34 -2.39
C ILE A 317 22.08 9.55 -3.33
N GLU A 318 20.88 9.16 -2.90
CA GLU A 318 19.65 9.31 -3.69
C GLU A 318 19.26 10.79 -3.86
N GLU A 319 19.30 11.58 -2.78
CA GLU A 319 19.08 13.03 -2.82
C GLU A 319 20.04 13.72 -3.81
N LEU A 320 21.33 13.39 -3.75
CA LEU A 320 22.36 13.92 -4.64
C LEU A 320 22.11 13.53 -6.10
N GLN A 321 21.62 12.32 -6.36
CA GLN A 321 21.23 11.90 -7.70
C GLN A 321 20.05 12.72 -8.22
N HIS A 322 19.03 12.96 -7.38
CA HIS A 322 17.91 13.83 -7.75
C HIS A 322 18.35 15.28 -8.00
N CYS A 323 19.24 15.84 -7.17
CA CYS A 323 19.80 17.18 -7.39
C CYS A 323 20.56 17.29 -8.72
N LYS A 324 21.40 16.31 -9.06
CA LYS A 324 22.11 16.28 -10.34
C LYS A 324 21.15 16.13 -11.52
N ARG A 325 20.16 15.24 -11.42
CA ARG A 325 19.10 15.09 -12.43
C ARG A 325 18.36 16.41 -12.64
N MET A 326 18.04 17.13 -11.58
CA MET A 326 17.39 18.43 -11.64
C MET A 326 18.26 19.50 -12.32
N LEU A 327 19.55 19.58 -11.98
CA LEU A 327 20.49 20.49 -12.65
C LEU A 327 20.59 20.21 -14.15
N TYR A 328 20.61 18.93 -14.54
CA TYR A 328 20.62 18.52 -15.93
C TYR A 328 19.31 18.87 -16.65
N LEU A 329 18.15 18.49 -16.08
CA LEU A 329 16.84 18.72 -16.69
C LEU A 329 16.51 20.22 -16.83
N VAL A 330 16.79 21.01 -15.80
CA VAL A 330 16.40 22.43 -15.76
C VAL A 330 17.45 23.32 -16.43
N PHE A 331 18.74 23.11 -16.16
CA PHE A 331 19.80 24.04 -16.56
C PHE A 331 20.77 23.46 -17.61
N GLY A 332 20.68 22.16 -17.93
CA GLY A 332 21.62 21.49 -18.84
C GLY A 332 23.05 21.42 -18.28
N VAL A 333 23.20 21.50 -16.95
CA VAL A 333 24.49 21.46 -16.26
C VAL A 333 24.71 20.05 -15.72
N ASN A 334 25.87 19.46 -16.02
CA ASN A 334 26.30 18.14 -15.54
C ASN A 334 27.01 18.21 -14.19
#